data_AF-A0A1B6EQF1-F1
#
_entry.id   AF-A0A1B6EQF1-F1
#
_cell.length_a   1.000
_cell.length_b   1.000
_cell.length_c   1.000
_cell.angle_alpha   90.00
_cell.angle_beta   90.00
_cell.angle_gamma   90.00
#
_symmetry.space_group_name_H-M   'P 1'
#
loop_
_entity.id
_entity.type
_entity.pdbx_description
1 polymer ?
#
loop_
_entity_poly.entity_id
_entity_poly.type
_entity_poly.pdbx_seq_one_letter_code
_entity_poly.pdbx_strand_id
1 'polypeptide(L)'
;MSKIKTQAHRDILATRHTVIDELFDAVQSRITNLTLEENVCLYKKVLFKLILQGLLKIMEPDVVIEVRKKDVTIVKKLLKQVQDYFHEKTGMTINVLLNDNSFLSEKGNGGVILYTKSKSIRLDNTLDTKLILVRNVILPNVRKALFGENPNRRHFD
;
A
#
# COMPACT_ATOMS: atom_id res chain seq x y z
N MET A 1 -39.35 24.80 -6.09
CA MET A 1 -38.29 25.09 -5.10
C MET A 1 -37.58 23.85 -4.52
N SER A 2 -38.26 22.73 -4.27
CA SER A 2 -37.64 21.51 -3.69
C SER A 2 -36.51 20.89 -4.54
N LYS A 3 -36.71 20.74 -5.86
CA LYS A 3 -35.70 20.14 -6.77
C LYS A 3 -34.38 20.91 -6.84
N ILE A 4 -34.43 22.25 -6.84
CA ILE A 4 -33.25 23.12 -6.94
C ILE A 4 -32.36 22.98 -5.70
N LYS A 5 -32.96 22.92 -4.50
CA LYS A 5 -32.22 22.73 -3.24
C LYS A 5 -31.53 21.36 -3.19
N THR A 6 -32.23 20.31 -3.59
CA THR A 6 -31.64 18.96 -3.66
C THR A 6 -30.50 18.89 -4.67
N GLN A 7 -30.63 19.54 -5.82
CA GLN A 7 -29.58 19.59 -6.82
C GLN A 7 -28.34 20.32 -6.30
N ALA A 8 -28.50 21.53 -5.76
CA ALA A 8 -27.40 22.29 -5.18
C ALA A 8 -26.67 21.50 -4.06
N HIS A 9 -27.42 20.77 -3.24
CA HIS A 9 -26.83 19.92 -2.21
C HIS A 9 -26.01 18.76 -2.80
N ARG A 10 -26.51 18.10 -3.85
CA ARG A 10 -25.74 17.05 -4.56
C ARG A 10 -24.47 17.61 -5.17
N ASP A 11 -24.54 18.81 -5.76
CA ASP A 11 -23.39 19.45 -6.39
C ASP A 11 -22.30 19.74 -5.33
N ILE A 12 -22.67 20.26 -4.16
CA ILE A 12 -21.74 20.47 -3.04
C ILE A 12 -21.08 19.16 -2.60
N LEU A 13 -21.86 18.09 -2.46
CA LEU A 13 -21.32 16.77 -2.07
C LEU A 13 -20.37 16.22 -3.14
N ALA A 14 -20.72 16.37 -4.42
CA ALA A 14 -19.88 15.97 -5.53
C ALA A 14 -18.54 16.73 -5.50
N THR A 15 -18.56 18.06 -5.38
CA THR A 15 -17.34 18.87 -5.27
C THR A 15 -16.47 18.45 -4.09
N ARG A 16 -17.07 18.17 -2.92
CA ARG A 16 -16.31 17.68 -1.76
C ARG A 16 -15.65 16.34 -2.01
N HIS A 17 -16.30 15.43 -2.73
CA HIS A 17 -15.70 14.16 -3.13
C HIS A 17 -14.53 14.38 -4.10
N THR A 18 -14.71 15.23 -5.11
CA THR A 18 -13.64 15.57 -6.07
C THR A 18 -12.40 16.12 -5.39
N VAL A 19 -12.54 17.04 -4.43
CA VAL A 19 -11.39 17.59 -3.67
C VAL A 19 -10.64 16.49 -2.90
N ILE A 20 -11.36 15.51 -2.36
CA ILE A 20 -10.73 14.37 -1.69
C ILE A 20 -10.01 13.48 -2.71
N ASP A 21 -10.63 13.21 -3.86
CA ASP A 21 -10.03 12.42 -4.93
C ASP A 21 -8.72 13.06 -5.41
N GLU A 22 -8.74 14.37 -5.70
CA GLU A 22 -7.55 15.15 -6.09
C GLU A 22 -6.43 15.08 -5.05
N LEU A 23 -6.77 15.12 -3.75
CA LEU A 23 -5.79 14.95 -2.67
C LEU A 23 -5.11 13.58 -2.74
N PHE A 24 -5.89 12.50 -2.92
CA PHE A 24 -5.34 11.15 -2.99
C PHE A 24 -4.55 10.91 -4.29
N ASP A 25 -4.94 11.53 -5.40
CA ASP A 25 -4.20 11.50 -6.66
C ASP A 25 -2.83 12.21 -6.52
N ALA A 26 -2.79 13.33 -5.80
CA ALA A 26 -1.55 14.02 -5.47
C ALA A 26 -0.63 13.15 -4.57
N VAL A 27 -1.20 12.43 -3.60
CA VAL A 27 -0.46 11.47 -2.78
C VAL A 27 0.07 10.32 -3.64
N GLN A 28 -0.74 9.79 -4.55
CA GLN A 28 -0.33 8.71 -5.44
C GLN A 28 0.87 9.12 -6.30
N SER A 29 0.83 10.33 -6.87
CA SER A 29 1.94 10.90 -7.64
C SER A 29 3.23 11.05 -6.81
N ARG A 30 3.11 11.45 -5.54
CA ARG A 30 4.27 11.50 -4.63
C ARG A 30 4.85 10.12 -4.37
N ILE A 31 4.01 9.10 -4.24
CA ILE A 31 4.47 7.71 -4.08
C ILE A 31 5.17 7.23 -5.35
N THR A 32 4.65 7.57 -6.54
CA THR A 32 5.32 7.28 -7.81
C THR A 32 6.73 7.86 -7.82
N ASN A 33 6.89 9.12 -7.41
CA ASN A 33 8.19 9.80 -7.35
C ASN A 33 9.18 9.13 -6.38
N LEU A 34 8.70 8.53 -5.29
CA LEU A 34 9.55 7.76 -4.36
C LEU A 34 10.11 6.48 -4.98
N THR A 35 9.50 5.97 -6.04
CA THR A 35 9.91 4.73 -6.72
C THR A 35 10.81 4.98 -7.94
N LEU A 36 11.21 6.24 -8.15
CA LEU A 36 12.18 6.65 -9.15
C LEU A 36 13.60 6.32 -8.70
N GLU A 37 14.51 6.22 -9.66
CA GLU A 37 15.90 5.81 -9.45
C GLU A 37 16.68 6.76 -8.53
N GLU A 38 16.32 8.04 -8.51
CA GLU A 38 16.89 9.05 -7.62
C GLU A 38 16.71 8.69 -6.13
N ASN A 39 15.63 7.97 -5.80
CA ASN A 39 15.24 7.63 -4.43
C ASN A 39 15.53 6.17 -4.07
N VAL A 40 16.40 5.47 -4.81
CA VAL A 40 16.66 4.03 -4.64
C VAL A 40 17.00 3.63 -3.21
N CYS A 41 17.76 4.44 -2.47
CA CYS A 41 18.10 4.12 -1.07
C CYS A 41 16.87 4.09 -0.17
N LEU A 42 15.95 5.06 -0.33
CA LEU A 42 14.70 5.11 0.41
C LEU A 42 13.77 3.98 -0.02
N TYR A 43 13.60 3.77 -1.32
CA TYR A 43 12.75 2.72 -1.85
C TYR A 43 13.22 1.32 -1.44
N LYS A 44 14.53 1.08 -1.42
CA LYS A 44 15.13 -0.16 -0.91
C LYS A 44 14.75 -0.42 0.55
N LYS A 45 14.79 0.61 1.41
CA LYS A 45 14.35 0.49 2.82
C LYS A 45 12.85 0.20 2.92
N VAL A 46 12.04 0.80 2.05
CA VAL A 46 10.59 0.55 1.99
C VAL A 46 10.34 -0.92 1.59
N LEU A 47 10.94 -1.40 0.49
CA LEU A 47 10.82 -2.79 0.04
C LEU A 47 11.25 -3.78 1.12
N PHE A 48 12.37 -3.53 1.82
CA PHE A 48 12.81 -4.37 2.93
C PHE A 48 11.71 -4.52 4.00
N LYS A 49 11.12 -3.39 4.43
CA LYS A 49 10.05 -3.39 5.44
C LYS A 49 8.77 -4.06 4.92
N LEU A 50 8.43 -3.86 3.64
CA LEU A 50 7.25 -4.47 3.03
C LEU A 50 7.37 -6.00 2.98
N ILE A 51 8.55 -6.51 2.58
CA ILE A 51 8.79 -7.95 2.54
C ILE A 51 8.76 -8.50 3.96
N LEU A 52 9.53 -7.92 4.89
CA LEU A 52 9.58 -8.39 6.28
C LEU A 52 8.20 -8.41 6.94
N GLN A 53 7.40 -7.35 6.77
CA GLN A 53 6.02 -7.31 7.25
C GLN A 53 5.17 -8.43 6.65
N GLY A 54 5.38 -8.74 5.36
CA GLY A 54 4.67 -9.83 4.69
C GLY A 54 5.01 -11.19 5.27
N LEU A 55 6.31 -11.47 5.44
CA LEU A 55 6.79 -12.72 6.02
C LEU A 55 6.29 -12.92 7.46
N LEU A 56 6.32 -11.86 8.28
CA LEU A 56 5.82 -11.89 9.65
C LEU A 56 4.31 -12.12 9.74
N LYS A 57 3.54 -11.79 8.70
CA LYS A 57 2.10 -12.07 8.65
C LYS A 57 1.78 -13.49 8.18
N ILE A 58 2.59 -14.04 7.27
CA ILE A 58 2.37 -15.37 6.71
C ILE A 58 2.90 -16.45 7.66
N MET A 59 4.08 -16.25 8.26
CA MET A 59 4.74 -17.20 9.17
C MET A 59 4.84 -18.64 8.63
N GLU A 60 5.12 -18.80 7.34
CA GLU A 60 5.36 -20.10 6.70
C GLU A 60 6.83 -20.27 6.28
N PRO A 61 7.33 -21.51 6.19
CA PRO A 61 8.74 -21.78 5.88
C PRO A 61 9.11 -21.49 4.42
N ASP A 62 8.17 -21.60 3.47
CA ASP A 62 8.41 -21.37 2.05
C ASP A 62 7.47 -20.27 1.52
N VAL A 63 8.03 -19.15 1.07
CA VAL A 63 7.27 -18.01 0.55
C VAL A 63 7.79 -17.62 -0.84
N VAL A 64 6.86 -17.40 -1.77
CA VAL A 64 7.14 -16.91 -3.12
C VAL A 64 6.77 -15.43 -3.21
N ILE A 65 7.65 -14.60 -3.76
CA ILE A 65 7.43 -13.16 -3.91
C ILE A 65 7.31 -12.79 -5.39
N GLU A 66 6.29 -12.00 -5.71
CA GLU A 66 6.12 -11.33 -7.00
C GLU A 66 6.36 -9.83 -6.84
N VAL A 67 7.20 -9.29 -7.73
CA VAL A 67 7.57 -7.88 -7.77
C VAL A 67 7.51 -7.37 -9.21
N ARG A 68 7.80 -6.08 -9.42
CA ARG A 68 8.00 -5.56 -10.78
C ARG A 68 9.32 -6.02 -11.37
N LYS A 69 9.38 -6.13 -12.69
CA LYS A 69 10.62 -6.40 -13.44
C LYS A 69 11.78 -5.48 -13.04
N LYS A 70 11.52 -4.17 -12.93
CA LYS A 70 12.54 -3.17 -12.51
C LYS A 70 13.06 -3.37 -11.08
N ASP A 71 12.26 -3.96 -10.20
CA ASP A 71 12.58 -4.09 -8.77
C ASP A 71 13.28 -5.41 -8.44
N VAL A 72 13.33 -6.37 -9.38
CA VAL A 72 13.91 -7.71 -9.18
C VAL A 72 15.35 -7.65 -8.67
N THR A 73 16.18 -6.80 -9.27
CA THR A 73 17.60 -6.68 -8.91
C THR A 73 17.80 -6.13 -7.49
N ILE A 74 16.95 -5.18 -7.07
CA ILE A 74 16.96 -4.61 -5.72
C ILE A 74 16.52 -5.66 -4.71
N VAL A 75 15.44 -6.38 -5.02
CA VAL A 75 14.87 -7.40 -4.13
C VAL A 75 15.82 -8.57 -3.97
N LYS A 76 16.44 -9.08 -5.03
CA LYS A 76 17.45 -10.16 -4.95
C LYS A 76 18.59 -9.81 -3.98
N LYS A 77 19.03 -8.54 -3.95
CA LYS A 77 20.05 -8.06 -2.98
C LYS A 77 19.53 -7.93 -1.54
N LEU A 78 18.21 -7.78 -1.36
CA LEU A 78 17.57 -7.63 -0.05
C LEU A 78 17.20 -8.96 0.60
N LEU A 79 17.00 -10.04 -0.17
CA LEU A 79 16.48 -11.32 0.33
C LEU A 79 17.28 -11.85 1.53
N LYS A 80 18.61 -11.91 1.41
CA LYS A 80 19.48 -12.41 2.49
C LYS A 80 19.29 -11.60 3.77
N GLN A 81 19.33 -10.27 3.65
CA GLN A 81 19.13 -9.37 4.78
C GLN A 81 17.75 -9.58 5.42
N VAL A 82 16.70 -9.75 4.63
CA VAL A 82 15.34 -9.98 5.16
C VAL A 82 15.25 -11.32 5.88
N GLN A 83 15.85 -12.37 5.34
CA GLN A 83 15.87 -13.71 5.96
C GLN A 83 16.61 -13.69 7.30
N ASP A 84 17.77 -13.04 7.37
CA ASP A 84 18.55 -12.91 8.60
C ASP A 84 17.74 -12.17 9.69
N TYR A 85 17.12 -11.04 9.35
CA TYR A 85 16.27 -10.28 10.28
C TYR A 85 15.01 -11.05 10.71
N PHE A 86 14.40 -11.82 9.81
CA PHE A 86 13.24 -12.64 10.14
C PHE A 86 13.62 -13.75 11.13
N HIS A 87 14.76 -14.41 10.88
CA HIS A 87 15.28 -15.45 11.76
C HIS A 87 15.62 -14.90 13.15
N GLU A 88 16.28 -13.74 13.22
CA GLU A 88 16.58 -13.08 14.50
C GLU A 88 15.32 -12.76 15.31
N LYS A 89 14.22 -12.39 14.64
CA LYS A 89 12.97 -12.00 15.32
C LYS A 89 12.06 -13.18 15.69
N THR A 90 12.11 -14.27 14.95
CA THR A 90 11.14 -15.38 15.08
C THR A 90 11.76 -16.71 15.48
N GLY A 91 13.08 -16.87 15.32
CA GLY A 91 13.79 -18.14 15.46
C GLY A 91 13.56 -19.12 14.30
N MET A 92 12.70 -18.78 13.33
CA MET A 92 12.36 -19.65 12.20
C MET A 92 13.26 -19.37 11.00
N THR A 93 13.69 -20.42 10.32
CA THR A 93 14.35 -20.31 9.01
C THR A 93 13.30 -20.30 7.91
N ILE A 94 13.43 -19.34 7.00
CA ILE A 94 12.49 -19.12 5.90
C ILE A 94 13.21 -19.13 4.55
N ASN A 95 12.63 -19.85 3.59
CA ASN A 95 13.06 -19.88 2.21
C ASN A 95 12.19 -18.94 1.39
N VAL A 96 12.81 -17.87 0.88
CA VAL A 96 12.13 -16.82 0.13
C VAL A 96 12.53 -16.92 -1.34
N LEU A 97 11.59 -17.31 -2.18
CA LEU A 97 11.80 -17.50 -3.63
C LEU A 97 11.22 -16.30 -4.38
N LEU A 98 11.96 -15.78 -5.36
CA LEU A 98 11.47 -14.75 -6.26
C LEU A 98 10.87 -15.40 -7.51
N ASN A 99 9.65 -15.02 -7.87
CA ASN A 99 9.01 -15.52 -9.09
C ASN A 99 9.56 -14.77 -10.31
N ASP A 100 10.33 -15.45 -11.16
CA ASP A 100 10.89 -14.87 -12.39
C ASP A 100 9.90 -14.99 -13.59
N ASN A 101 8.75 -15.65 -13.42
CA ASN A 101 7.78 -15.90 -14.50
C ASN A 101 6.52 -15.01 -14.43
N SER A 102 6.21 -14.45 -13.26
CA SER A 102 5.04 -13.61 -13.02
C SER A 102 5.48 -12.32 -12.34
N PHE A 103 5.13 -11.19 -12.94
CA PHE A 103 5.52 -9.87 -12.47
C PHE A 103 4.31 -9.00 -12.22
N LEU A 104 4.46 -8.06 -11.29
CA LEU A 104 3.47 -7.01 -11.09
C LEU A 104 3.42 -6.07 -12.30
N SER A 105 2.26 -5.45 -12.52
CA SER A 105 2.08 -4.44 -13.55
C SER A 105 3.12 -3.32 -13.40
N GLU A 106 3.74 -2.94 -14.53
CA GLU A 106 4.73 -1.87 -14.59
C GLU A 106 4.13 -0.50 -14.26
N LYS A 107 2.82 -0.33 -14.50
CA LYS A 107 2.10 0.94 -14.31
C LYS A 107 1.80 1.33 -12.87
N GLY A 108 1.83 0.40 -11.91
CA GLY A 108 1.44 0.74 -10.54
C GLY A 108 2.51 1.58 -9.81
N ASN A 109 2.47 1.62 -8.48
CA ASN A 109 3.47 2.30 -7.64
C ASN A 109 4.50 1.42 -6.92
N GLY A 110 4.34 0.11 -6.89
CA GLY A 110 5.43 -0.83 -6.59
C GLY A 110 5.10 -1.66 -5.37
N GLY A 111 6.12 -2.15 -4.69
CA GLY A 111 5.96 -3.06 -3.57
C GLY A 111 5.95 -4.52 -3.99
N VAL A 112 5.35 -5.36 -3.16
CA VAL A 112 5.52 -6.82 -3.23
C VAL A 112 4.20 -7.54 -2.97
N ILE A 113 3.97 -8.64 -3.69
CA ILE A 113 2.92 -9.60 -3.35
C ILE A 113 3.61 -10.89 -2.91
N LEU A 114 3.18 -11.43 -1.78
CA LEU A 114 3.71 -12.67 -1.23
C LEU A 114 2.67 -13.77 -1.36
N TYR A 115 3.14 -14.96 -1.69
CA TYR A 115 2.34 -16.18 -1.78
C TYR A 115 2.98 -17.26 -0.93
N THR A 116 2.15 -18.10 -0.35
CA THR A 116 2.63 -19.37 0.18
C THR A 116 2.99 -20.30 -0.97
N LYS A 117 3.86 -21.28 -0.72
CA LYS A 117 4.24 -22.28 -1.75
C LYS A 117 3.04 -23.01 -2.34
N SER A 118 2.02 -23.26 -1.53
CA SER A 118 0.75 -23.87 -1.95
C SER A 118 -0.18 -22.91 -2.70
N LYS A 119 0.18 -21.62 -2.82
CA LYS A 119 -0.65 -20.52 -3.34
C LYS A 119 -2.01 -20.36 -2.64
N SER A 120 -2.17 -20.95 -1.47
CA SER A 120 -3.39 -20.86 -0.66
C SER A 120 -3.57 -19.47 -0.06
N ILE A 121 -2.48 -18.83 0.35
CA ILE A 121 -2.48 -17.49 0.93
C ILE A 121 -1.80 -16.56 -0.07
N ARG A 122 -2.51 -15.47 -0.40
CA ARG A 122 -2.01 -14.35 -1.19
C ARG A 122 -2.06 -13.09 -0.34
N LEU A 123 -0.90 -12.51 -0.07
CA LEU A 123 -0.76 -11.27 0.67
C LEU A 123 -0.28 -10.16 -0.27
N ASP A 124 -1.21 -9.29 -0.64
CA ASP A 124 -0.87 -8.08 -1.41
C ASP A 124 -0.34 -6.99 -0.48
N ASN A 125 0.95 -6.71 -0.58
CA ASN A 125 1.62 -5.64 0.16
C ASN A 125 2.19 -4.57 -0.79
N THR A 126 1.53 -4.36 -1.93
CA THR A 126 1.85 -3.27 -2.85
C THR A 126 1.54 -1.90 -2.23
N LEU A 127 2.24 -0.88 -2.70
CA LEU A 127 2.04 0.49 -2.24
C LEU A 127 0.63 1.02 -2.59
N ASP A 128 0.09 0.58 -3.73
CA ASP A 128 -1.27 0.91 -4.17
C ASP A 128 -2.32 0.34 -3.20
N THR A 129 -2.23 -0.95 -2.88
CA THR A 129 -3.16 -1.59 -1.93
C THR A 129 -3.06 -0.99 -0.54
N LYS A 130 -1.85 -0.65 -0.08
CA LYS A 130 -1.67 0.09 1.18
C LYS A 130 -2.33 1.46 1.17
N LEU A 131 -2.20 2.22 0.08
CA LEU A 131 -2.82 3.53 -0.04
C LEU A 131 -4.34 3.44 0.05
N ILE A 132 -4.95 2.44 -0.60
CA ILE A 132 -6.40 2.19 -0.54
C ILE A 132 -6.83 1.87 0.90
N LEU A 133 -6.10 1.00 1.59
CA LEU A 133 -6.40 0.66 3.00
C LEU A 133 -6.30 1.89 3.91
N VAL A 134 -5.21 2.66 3.78
CA VAL A 134 -5.02 3.88 4.56
C VAL A 134 -6.12 4.88 4.26
N ARG A 135 -6.45 5.10 2.98
CA ARG A 135 -7.51 6.00 2.51
C ARG A 135 -8.82 5.73 3.25
N ASN A 136 -9.25 4.48 3.35
CA ASN A 136 -10.49 4.11 4.01
C ASN A 136 -10.49 4.42 5.50
N VAL A 137 -9.36 4.20 6.18
CA VAL A 137 -9.21 4.44 7.62
C VAL A 137 -9.15 5.94 7.94
N ILE A 138 -8.42 6.72 7.14
CA ILE A 138 -8.18 8.14 7.44
C ILE A 138 -9.24 9.07 6.88
N LEU A 139 -10.12 8.58 5.99
CA LEU A 139 -11.13 9.40 5.31
C LEU A 139 -11.97 10.27 6.25
N PRO A 140 -12.44 9.79 7.42
CA PRO A 140 -13.18 10.62 8.37
C PRO A 140 -12.36 11.80 8.88
N ASN A 141 -11.08 11.57 9.18
CA ASN A 141 -10.17 12.59 9.69
C ASN A 141 -9.82 13.62 8.60
N VAL A 142 -9.60 13.16 7.36
CA VAL A 142 -9.37 14.04 6.21
C VAL A 142 -10.58 14.94 5.95
N ARG A 143 -11.80 14.37 5.96
CA ARG A 143 -13.04 15.15 5.81
C ARG A 143 -13.19 16.20 6.90
N LYS A 144 -12.90 15.82 8.15
CA LYS A 144 -12.94 16.73 9.29
C LYS A 144 -11.93 17.88 9.14
N ALA A 145 -10.71 17.58 8.68
CA ALA A 145 -9.66 18.58 8.48
C ALA A 145 -9.97 19.55 7.33
N LEU A 146 -10.54 19.06 6.23
CA LEU A 146 -10.83 19.88 5.04
C LEU A 146 -12.13 20.69 5.17
N PHE A 147 -13.17 20.11 5.78
CA PHE A 147 -14.52 20.68 5.76
C PHE A 147 -15.06 21.05 7.14
N GLY A 148 -14.27 20.86 8.20
CA GLY A 148 -14.65 21.12 9.58
C GLY A 148 -15.42 19.97 10.23
N GLU A 149 -15.73 20.14 11.51
CA GLU A 149 -16.54 19.18 12.26
C GLU A 149 -18.00 19.19 11.80
N ASN A 150 -18.67 18.04 11.90
CA ASN A 150 -20.11 18.00 11.69
C ASN A 150 -20.81 18.56 12.94
N PRO A 151 -21.50 19.72 12.87
CA PRO A 151 -22.17 20.31 14.02
C PRO A 151 -23.30 19.44 14.59
N ASN A 152 -23.81 18.50 13.78
CA ASN A 152 -24.86 17.57 14.20
C ASN A 152 -24.33 16.26 14.81
N ARG A 153 -23.01 16.04 14.85
CA ARG A 153 -22.44 14.84 15.47
C ARG A 153 -22.40 15.03 16.99
N ARG A 154 -23.29 14.33 17.70
CA ARG A 154 -23.42 14.41 19.17
C ARG A 154 -22.67 13.31 19.93
N HIS A 155 -22.36 12.20 19.26
CA HIS A 155 -21.68 11.05 19.86
C HIS A 155 -20.45 10.67 19.02
N PHE A 156 -19.36 10.35 19.72
CA PHE A 156 -18.06 10.04 19.12
C PHE A 156 -17.71 8.56 19.12
N ASP A 157 -18.54 7.76 19.79
CA ASP A 157 -18.43 6.32 19.99
C ASP A 157 -18.92 5.51 18.77
#